data_AF-A0A0M2SFQ4-F1
#
_entry.id   AF-A0A0M2SFQ4-F1
#
_cell.length_a   1.000
_cell.length_b   1.000
_cell.length_c   1.000
_cell.angle_alpha   90.00
_cell.angle_beta   90.00
_cell.angle_gamma   90.00
#
_symmetry.space_group_name_H-M   'P 1'
#
loop_
_entity.id
_entity.type
_entity.pdbx_description
1 polymer ?
#
loop_
_entity_poly.entity_id
_entity_poly.type
_entity_poly.pdbx_seq_one_letter_code
_entity_poly.pdbx_strand_id
1 'polypeptide(L)'
;MKQDIPVLILLGVMVVFFIAFLISETTLMDREEKYIHSFEAAVDTQAASSTQDVKLEDDGAVEADEEDIRNAMDIGRSSTDFQFLKLDETADLTPEQLDESLKGKGILEGRGETFHAAQEEYGLNALYLISHAQIETGNGRSSLAGGIEVGDTTYYNFFGIGAFDKKAVSEGSGYAAESDWSTPEKAIMGGARFISENYVSKGQDTLYTMRWNPENPGKHLYATDIHWAVKIGNIMESHYNAHGLSADEFHRDYYTKE
;
A
#
# COMPACT_ATOMS: atom_id res chain seq x y z
N MET A 1 1.67 -32.23 0.24
CA MET A 1 2.89 -32.08 -0.57
C MET A 1 3.11 -30.58 -0.71
N LYS A 2 4.14 -30.06 -0.03
CA LYS A 2 4.44 -28.62 0.02
C LYS A 2 4.84 -28.18 -1.39
N GLN A 3 4.15 -27.20 -1.96
CA GLN A 3 4.70 -26.44 -3.07
C GLN A 3 5.37 -25.22 -2.47
N ASP A 4 6.69 -25.32 -2.36
CA ASP A 4 7.55 -24.18 -2.12
C ASP A 4 7.40 -23.26 -3.35
N ILE A 5 6.75 -22.10 -3.15
CA ILE A 5 6.67 -21.04 -4.15
C ILE A 5 8.11 -20.55 -4.37
N PRO A 6 8.69 -20.72 -5.58
CA PRO A 6 10.09 -20.45 -5.79
C PRO A 6 10.40 -18.97 -5.64
N VAL A 7 11.58 -18.71 -5.08
CA VAL A 7 12.28 -17.44 -4.80
C VAL A 7 12.34 -16.44 -5.99
N LEU A 8 11.75 -16.76 -7.14
CA LEU A 8 11.69 -15.93 -8.34
C LEU A 8 10.73 -14.73 -8.25
N ILE A 9 9.73 -14.77 -7.37
CA ILE A 9 8.87 -13.59 -7.11
C ILE A 9 9.69 -12.45 -6.46
N LEU A 10 10.79 -12.76 -5.77
CA LEU A 10 11.60 -11.77 -5.05
C LEU A 10 12.36 -10.80 -5.97
N LEU A 11 12.66 -11.21 -7.21
CA LEU A 11 13.33 -10.36 -8.20
C LEU A 11 12.35 -9.51 -9.01
N GLY A 12 11.11 -9.98 -9.20
CA GLY A 12 10.04 -9.20 -9.86
C GLY A 12 9.49 -8.06 -8.99
N VAL A 13 9.52 -8.21 -7.66
CA VAL A 13 9.09 -7.15 -6.72
C VAL A 13 10.08 -5.98 -6.65
N MET A 14 11.36 -6.20 -6.98
CA MET A 14 12.40 -5.15 -6.95
C MET A 14 12.29 -4.10 -8.07
N VAL A 15 11.49 -4.34 -9.12
CA VAL A 15 11.35 -3.41 -10.26
C VAL A 15 10.10 -2.52 -10.15
N VAL A 16 9.18 -2.80 -9.21
CA VAL A 16 7.82 -2.20 -9.19
C VAL A 16 7.66 -1.08 -8.16
N PHE A 17 8.61 -0.89 -7.23
CA PHE A 17 8.53 0.15 -6.18
C PHE A 17 9.56 1.26 -6.36
N PHE A 18 9.70 1.76 -7.59
CA PHE A 18 10.40 3.00 -7.85
C PHE A 18 9.42 4.10 -8.24
N ILE A 19 9.51 5.21 -7.50
CA ILE A 19 8.85 6.51 -7.70
C ILE A 19 7.54 6.69 -6.93
N ALA A 20 7.64 6.71 -5.60
CA ALA A 20 6.80 7.58 -4.77
C ALA A 20 7.57 8.86 -4.41
N PHE A 21 8.22 9.54 -5.37
CA PHE A 21 8.70 10.93 -5.19
C PHE A 21 9.13 11.63 -6.49
N LEU A 22 8.27 11.67 -7.52
CA LEU A 22 8.33 12.68 -8.59
C LEU A 22 6.85 12.98 -8.91
N ILE A 23 6.20 13.97 -8.29
CA ILE A 23 6.32 15.40 -8.57
C ILE A 23 6.01 16.15 -7.25
N SER A 24 7.04 16.51 -6.50
CA SER A 24 6.96 17.61 -5.54
C SER A 24 7.96 18.65 -5.98
N GLU A 25 7.63 19.36 -7.05
CA GLU A 25 7.89 20.80 -7.21
C GLU A 25 7.40 21.24 -8.59
N THR A 26 6.69 22.37 -8.62
CA THR A 26 6.10 23.09 -9.77
C THR A 26 4.65 22.76 -10.13
N THR A 27 3.72 23.20 -9.28
CA THR A 27 2.77 24.28 -9.59
C THR A 27 2.03 24.70 -8.31
N LEU A 28 2.26 25.93 -7.87
CA LEU A 28 1.22 26.69 -7.19
C LEU A 28 0.11 26.88 -8.22
N MET A 29 -0.90 26.01 -8.21
CA MET A 29 -2.13 26.24 -8.95
C MET A 29 -3.31 26.12 -7.99
N ASP A 30 -4.23 27.04 -8.20
CA ASP A 30 -5.32 27.46 -7.35
C ASP A 30 -6.18 26.30 -6.83
N ARG A 31 -6.96 26.57 -5.78
CA ARG A 31 -8.03 25.69 -5.32
C ARG A 31 -8.94 25.32 -6.50
N GLU A 32 -8.66 24.23 -7.19
CA GLU A 32 -9.48 23.76 -8.28
C GLU A 32 -10.64 22.93 -7.73
N GLU A 33 -11.80 23.15 -8.32
CA GLU A 33 -13.04 22.44 -8.05
C GLU A 33 -12.80 20.93 -8.03
N LYS A 34 -13.49 20.23 -7.12
CA LYS A 34 -13.50 18.76 -7.03
C LYS A 34 -13.91 18.19 -8.40
N TYR A 35 -12.95 17.92 -9.28
CA TYR A 35 -13.19 17.41 -10.62
C TYR A 35 -13.64 15.96 -10.47
N ILE A 36 -14.95 15.76 -10.33
CA ILE A 36 -15.53 14.43 -10.43
C ILE A 36 -15.50 14.08 -11.92
N HIS A 37 -14.47 13.36 -12.34
CA HIS A 37 -14.35 12.85 -13.69
C HIS A 37 -15.46 11.82 -13.99
N SER A 38 -15.84 11.65 -15.26
CA SER A 38 -16.50 10.40 -15.67
C SER A 38 -15.49 9.26 -15.57
N PHE A 39 -15.96 8.03 -15.45
CA PHE A 39 -15.09 6.85 -15.41
C PHE A 39 -14.16 6.81 -16.63
N GLU A 40 -14.71 7.04 -17.82
CA GLU A 40 -13.95 7.09 -19.08
C GLU A 40 -12.83 8.13 -19.06
N ALA A 41 -13.13 9.36 -18.64
CA ALA A 41 -12.13 10.42 -18.58
C ALA A 41 -11.01 10.11 -17.58
N ALA A 42 -11.32 9.42 -16.48
CA ALA A 42 -10.33 8.99 -15.51
C ALA A 42 -9.42 7.88 -16.06
N VAL A 43 -9.98 6.90 -16.78
CA VAL A 43 -9.22 5.84 -17.46
C VAL A 43 -8.28 6.44 -18.50
N ASP A 44 -8.78 7.32 -19.37
CA ASP A 44 -7.98 7.99 -20.41
C ASP A 44 -6.81 8.78 -19.78
N THR A 45 -7.09 9.48 -18.68
CA THR A 45 -6.07 10.27 -17.96
C THR A 45 -5.01 9.36 -17.33
N GLN A 46 -5.42 8.26 -16.71
CA GLN A 46 -4.51 7.28 -16.11
C GLN A 46 -3.62 6.62 -17.18
N ALA A 47 -4.21 6.13 -18.27
CA ALA A 47 -3.48 5.46 -19.35
C ALA A 47 -2.50 6.39 -20.09
N ALA A 48 -2.77 7.69 -20.14
CA ALA A 48 -1.88 8.70 -20.71
C ALA A 48 -0.81 9.21 -19.72
N SER A 49 -0.87 8.81 -18.45
CA SER A 49 0.03 9.30 -17.41
C SER A 49 1.41 8.61 -17.42
N SER A 50 2.37 9.15 -16.69
CA SER A 50 3.73 8.59 -16.59
C SER A 50 3.91 7.61 -15.42
N THR A 51 2.83 7.02 -14.94
CA THR A 51 2.79 6.16 -13.74
C THR A 51 3.48 4.82 -13.92
N GLN A 52 3.73 4.39 -15.16
CA GLN A 52 4.30 3.06 -15.48
C GLN A 52 3.46 1.93 -14.84
N ASP A 53 2.16 1.94 -15.10
CA ASP A 53 1.26 0.92 -14.57
C ASP A 53 1.65 -0.49 -15.09
N VAL A 54 1.70 -1.46 -14.17
CA VAL A 54 2.12 -2.83 -14.49
C VAL A 54 1.14 -3.86 -13.93
N LYS A 55 1.14 -5.05 -14.55
CA LYS A 55 0.57 -6.28 -14.00
C LYS A 55 1.68 -7.27 -13.69
N LEU A 56 1.52 -8.02 -12.60
CA LEU A 56 2.46 -9.07 -12.22
C LEU A 56 2.06 -10.40 -12.86
N GLU A 57 2.97 -10.99 -13.62
CA GLU A 57 2.88 -12.32 -14.22
C GLU A 57 3.97 -13.24 -13.64
N ASP A 58 3.94 -14.54 -13.97
CA ASP A 58 4.87 -15.53 -13.44
C ASP A 58 6.36 -15.18 -13.69
N ASP A 59 6.63 -14.51 -14.82
CA ASP A 59 7.98 -14.13 -15.26
C ASP A 59 8.38 -12.69 -14.87
N GLY A 60 7.52 -11.95 -14.15
CA GLY A 60 7.81 -10.60 -13.67
C GLY A 60 6.70 -9.58 -13.94
N ALA A 61 7.05 -8.29 -13.82
CA ALA A 61 6.14 -7.20 -14.10
C ALA A 61 6.10 -6.90 -15.61
N VAL A 62 4.89 -6.80 -16.16
CA VAL A 62 4.60 -6.46 -17.55
C VAL A 62 3.79 -5.16 -17.57
N GLU A 63 4.08 -4.27 -18.52
CA GLU A 63 3.32 -3.02 -18.70
C GLU A 63 1.83 -3.33 -18.93
N ALA A 64 0.97 -2.60 -18.22
CA ALA A 64 -0.48 -2.71 -18.37
C ALA A 64 -0.94 -1.83 -19.53
N ASP A 65 -1.77 -2.38 -20.42
CA ASP A 65 -2.40 -1.60 -21.47
C ASP A 65 -3.66 -0.85 -20.95
N GLU A 66 -4.27 -0.02 -21.81
CA GLU A 66 -5.46 0.74 -21.44
C GLU A 66 -6.64 -0.16 -21.01
N GLU A 67 -6.78 -1.36 -21.61
CA GLU A 67 -7.84 -2.30 -21.25
C GLU A 67 -7.58 -2.93 -19.88
N ASP A 68 -6.33 -3.29 -19.58
CA ASP A 68 -5.91 -3.75 -18.25
C ASP A 68 -6.22 -2.69 -17.19
N ILE A 69 -5.83 -1.42 -17.42
CA ILE A 69 -6.06 -0.28 -16.52
C ILE A 69 -7.57 -0.08 -16.30
N ARG A 70 -8.34 -0.01 -17.38
CA ARG A 70 -9.80 0.12 -17.36
C ARG A 70 -10.44 -0.97 -16.50
N ASN A 71 -10.06 -2.22 -16.72
CA ASN A 71 -10.63 -3.35 -15.98
C ASN A 71 -10.25 -3.31 -14.49
N ALA A 72 -9.04 -2.85 -14.15
CA ALA A 72 -8.58 -2.73 -12.76
C ALA A 72 -9.22 -1.54 -12.01
N MET A 73 -9.53 -0.45 -12.72
CA MET A 73 -10.25 0.71 -12.17
C MET A 73 -11.75 0.47 -12.02
N ASP A 74 -12.34 -0.45 -12.80
CA ASP A 74 -13.79 -0.71 -12.79
C ASP A 74 -14.27 -1.26 -11.44
N ILE A 75 -15.00 -0.43 -10.70
CA ILE A 75 -15.55 -0.73 -9.36
C ILE A 75 -16.44 -1.98 -9.39
N GLY A 76 -17.18 -2.20 -10.48
CA GLY A 76 -18.08 -3.35 -10.65
C GLY A 76 -17.36 -4.66 -10.90
N ARG A 77 -16.07 -4.62 -11.24
CA ARG A 77 -15.21 -5.79 -11.47
C ARG A 77 -14.32 -6.15 -10.30
N SER A 78 -14.38 -5.38 -9.21
CA SER A 78 -13.61 -5.68 -8.01
C SER A 78 -13.86 -7.10 -7.50
N SER A 79 -12.78 -7.80 -7.12
CA SER A 79 -12.86 -9.11 -6.46
C SER A 79 -13.13 -9.03 -4.96
N THR A 80 -13.00 -7.84 -4.36
CA THR A 80 -13.18 -7.62 -2.92
C THR A 80 -13.75 -6.23 -2.65
N ASP A 81 -14.66 -6.12 -1.71
CA ASP A 81 -15.22 -4.81 -1.31
C ASP A 81 -14.23 -4.03 -0.45
N PHE A 82 -13.26 -4.70 0.17
CA PHE A 82 -12.31 -4.11 1.11
C PHE A 82 -11.34 -3.12 0.47
N GLN A 83 -11.21 -3.06 -0.86
CA GLN A 83 -10.48 -1.95 -1.49
C GLN A 83 -11.20 -0.59 -1.37
N PHE A 84 -12.48 -0.61 -1.03
CA PHE A 84 -13.36 0.54 -0.86
C PHE A 84 -13.62 0.89 0.61
N LEU A 85 -13.05 0.13 1.54
CA LEU A 85 -13.18 0.39 2.98
C LEU A 85 -12.41 1.67 3.34
N LYS A 86 -13.02 2.49 4.19
CA LYS A 86 -12.33 3.64 4.78
C LYS A 86 -11.24 3.18 5.74
N LEU A 87 -10.03 3.66 5.52
CA LEU A 87 -8.85 3.24 6.27
C LEU A 87 -8.74 3.89 7.65
N ASP A 88 -9.57 4.89 7.94
CA ASP A 88 -9.73 5.48 9.28
C ASP A 88 -10.81 4.80 10.13
N GLU A 89 -11.50 3.80 9.60
CA GLU A 89 -12.38 2.91 10.36
C GLU A 89 -11.52 1.94 11.17
N THR A 90 -11.20 2.25 12.43
CA THR A 90 -10.29 1.43 13.24
C THR A 90 -10.85 0.04 13.56
N ALA A 91 -9.96 -0.95 13.70
CA ALA A 91 -10.37 -2.31 14.08
C ALA A 91 -10.44 -2.43 15.62
N ASP A 92 -11.59 -2.84 16.15
CA ASP A 92 -11.78 -3.10 17.58
C ASP A 92 -11.21 -4.49 17.96
N LEU A 93 -9.89 -4.57 18.00
CA LEU A 93 -9.12 -5.79 18.31
C LEU A 93 -8.01 -5.47 19.31
N THR A 94 -7.77 -6.37 20.27
CA THR A 94 -6.62 -6.24 21.18
C THR A 94 -5.30 -6.57 20.46
N PRO A 95 -4.14 -6.14 21.01
CA PRO A 95 -2.83 -6.57 20.51
C PRO A 95 -2.69 -8.08 20.32
N GLU A 96 -3.21 -8.88 21.24
CA GLU A 96 -3.15 -10.34 21.16
C GLU A 96 -3.97 -10.89 19.99
N GLN A 97 -5.13 -10.31 19.71
CA GLN A 97 -5.94 -10.68 18.54
C GLN A 97 -5.24 -10.28 17.24
N LEU A 98 -4.58 -9.12 17.20
CA LEU A 98 -3.76 -8.72 16.06
C LEU A 98 -2.56 -9.66 15.85
N ASP A 99 -1.98 -10.20 16.93
CA ASP A 99 -0.92 -11.20 16.82
C ASP A 99 -1.38 -12.51 16.17
N GLU A 100 -2.66 -12.87 16.27
CA GLU A 100 -3.22 -14.02 15.57
C GLU A 100 -3.12 -13.84 14.04
N SER A 101 -3.36 -12.62 13.54
CA SER A 101 -3.20 -12.23 12.13
C SER A 101 -1.74 -12.21 11.66
N LEU A 102 -0.80 -12.11 12.60
CA LEU A 102 0.65 -12.02 12.36
C LEU A 102 1.39 -13.35 12.54
N LYS A 103 0.69 -14.40 12.99
CA LYS A 103 1.29 -15.72 13.20
C LYS A 103 1.87 -16.30 11.91
N GLY A 104 3.13 -16.72 11.99
CA GLY A 104 3.93 -17.25 10.89
C GLY A 104 4.36 -16.21 9.85
N LYS A 105 4.16 -14.92 10.09
CA LYS A 105 4.44 -13.83 9.15
C LYS A 105 5.87 -13.28 9.30
N GLY A 106 6.83 -14.16 9.56
CA GLY A 106 8.26 -13.81 9.61
C GLY A 106 8.54 -12.68 10.60
N ILE A 107 9.21 -11.63 10.13
CA ILE A 107 9.59 -10.49 10.99
C ILE A 107 8.38 -9.73 11.55
N LEU A 108 7.18 -9.91 10.99
CA LEU A 108 5.95 -9.27 11.47
C LEU A 108 5.30 -10.03 12.63
N GLU A 109 5.69 -11.28 12.91
CA GLU A 109 5.12 -12.09 13.99
C GLU A 109 5.40 -11.46 15.37
N GLY A 110 4.40 -11.42 16.25
CA GLY A 110 4.54 -10.88 17.61
C GLY A 110 4.54 -9.35 17.69
N ARG A 111 4.05 -8.66 16.66
CA ARG A 111 4.04 -7.19 16.55
C ARG A 111 2.66 -6.56 16.72
N GLY A 112 1.68 -7.32 17.21
CA GLY A 112 0.31 -6.85 17.43
C GLY A 112 0.25 -5.59 18.27
N GLU A 113 1.08 -5.48 19.32
CA GLU A 113 1.17 -4.27 20.15
C GLU A 113 1.61 -3.04 19.35
N THR A 114 2.57 -3.18 18.44
CA THR A 114 3.04 -2.07 17.60
C THR A 114 2.00 -1.65 16.57
N PHE A 115 1.33 -2.60 15.91
CA PHE A 115 0.26 -2.29 14.97
C PHE A 115 -0.94 -1.64 15.66
N HIS A 116 -1.28 -2.11 16.87
CA HIS A 116 -2.29 -1.47 17.70
C HIS A 116 -1.90 -0.04 18.07
N ALA A 117 -0.66 0.18 18.53
CA ALA A 117 -0.16 1.51 18.86
C ALA A 117 -0.20 2.46 17.65
N ALA A 118 0.17 1.97 16.46
CA ALA A 118 0.10 2.73 15.23
C ALA A 118 -1.33 3.12 14.86
N GLN A 119 -2.30 2.23 15.07
CA GLN A 119 -3.72 2.53 14.91
C GLN A 119 -4.17 3.65 15.84
N GLU A 120 -3.88 3.53 17.14
CA GLU A 120 -4.29 4.51 18.14
C GLU A 120 -3.66 5.89 17.92
N GLU A 121 -2.39 5.91 17.49
CA GLU A 121 -1.66 7.17 17.30
C GLU A 121 -2.03 7.88 15.99
N TYR A 122 -2.24 7.14 14.89
CA TYR A 122 -2.40 7.71 13.56
C TYR A 122 -3.81 7.57 12.97
N GLY A 123 -4.74 6.96 13.70
CA GLY A 123 -6.13 6.79 13.29
C GLY A 123 -6.27 5.93 12.04
N LEU A 124 -5.47 4.87 11.93
CA LEU A 124 -5.49 3.94 10.80
C LEU A 124 -5.95 2.56 11.24
N ASN A 125 -6.76 1.90 10.43
CA ASN A 125 -7.18 0.53 10.65
C ASN A 125 -5.95 -0.42 10.77
N ALA A 126 -5.82 -1.10 11.91
CA ALA A 126 -4.70 -2.00 12.18
C ALA A 126 -4.66 -3.20 11.23
N LEU A 127 -5.83 -3.74 10.83
CA LEU A 127 -5.89 -4.84 9.86
C LEU A 127 -5.48 -4.39 8.45
N TYR A 128 -5.76 -3.15 8.06
CA TYR A 128 -5.18 -2.54 6.86
C TYR A 128 -3.65 -2.48 6.95
N LEU A 129 -3.10 -1.92 8.03
CA LEU A 129 -1.66 -1.80 8.21
C LEU A 129 -0.96 -3.17 8.15
N ILE A 130 -1.54 -4.18 8.80
CA ILE A 130 -1.04 -5.57 8.75
C ILE A 130 -1.12 -6.13 7.33
N SER A 131 -2.23 -5.95 6.63
CA SER A 131 -2.45 -6.48 5.28
C SER A 131 -1.48 -5.86 4.28
N HIS A 132 -1.31 -4.54 4.35
CA HIS A 132 -0.37 -3.80 3.55
C HIS A 132 1.06 -4.27 3.80
N ALA A 133 1.48 -4.36 5.08
CA ALA A 133 2.79 -4.88 5.42
C ALA A 133 3.00 -6.32 4.93
N GLN A 134 1.99 -7.18 4.98
CA GLN A 134 2.06 -8.55 4.47
C GLN A 134 2.30 -8.60 2.95
N ILE A 135 1.68 -7.72 2.16
CA ILE A 135 1.94 -7.64 0.72
C ILE A 135 3.39 -7.20 0.46
N GLU A 136 3.79 -6.08 1.04
CA GLU A 136 5.08 -5.44 0.74
C GLU A 136 6.30 -6.26 1.21
N THR A 137 6.11 -7.07 2.24
CA THR A 137 7.18 -7.88 2.83
C THR A 137 7.13 -9.36 2.42
N GLY A 138 6.18 -9.75 1.57
CA GLY A 138 5.95 -11.16 1.24
C GLY A 138 5.67 -12.00 2.50
N ASN A 139 4.67 -11.59 3.29
CA ASN A 139 4.34 -12.12 4.62
C ASN A 139 5.50 -12.05 5.61
N GLY A 140 6.27 -10.96 5.60
CA GLY A 140 7.40 -10.70 6.50
C GLY A 140 8.62 -11.60 6.28
N ARG A 141 8.69 -12.29 5.14
CA ARG A 141 9.71 -13.30 4.84
C ARG A 141 10.64 -12.91 3.70
N SER A 142 10.38 -11.79 3.02
CA SER A 142 11.31 -11.31 1.99
C SER A 142 12.66 -10.95 2.62
N SER A 143 13.74 -11.12 1.86
CA SER A 143 15.08 -10.74 2.33
C SER A 143 15.14 -9.24 2.70
N LEU A 144 14.42 -8.39 1.95
CA LEU A 144 14.34 -6.95 2.21
C LEU A 144 13.56 -6.62 3.49
N ALA A 145 12.56 -7.42 3.86
CA ALA A 145 11.86 -7.27 5.13
C ALA A 145 12.79 -7.53 6.33
N GLY A 146 13.86 -8.30 6.14
CA GLY A 146 14.94 -8.46 7.13
C GLY A 146 15.75 -7.18 7.40
N GLY A 147 15.53 -6.13 6.60
CA GLY A 147 16.22 -4.86 6.68
C GLY A 147 17.50 -4.79 5.84
N ILE A 148 18.04 -3.58 5.73
CA ILE A 148 19.29 -3.28 5.02
C ILE A 148 20.31 -2.79 6.03
N GLU A 149 21.43 -3.51 6.16
CA GLU A 149 22.54 -3.16 7.03
C GLU A 149 23.44 -2.08 6.38
N VAL A 150 23.67 -0.99 7.12
CA VAL A 150 24.58 0.10 6.77
C VAL A 150 25.43 0.44 8.00
N GLY A 151 26.70 0.05 7.95
CA GLY A 151 27.58 0.15 9.13
C GLY A 151 27.10 -0.80 10.22
N ASP A 152 26.88 -0.28 11.42
CA ASP A 152 26.38 -1.05 12.57
C ASP A 152 24.85 -0.95 12.76
N THR A 153 24.15 -0.29 11.83
CA THR A 153 22.69 -0.07 11.90
C THR A 153 21.97 -0.85 10.80
N THR A 154 20.84 -1.47 11.13
CA THR A 154 19.91 -2.06 10.15
C THR A 154 18.67 -1.19 10.05
N TYR A 155 18.26 -0.86 8.82
CA TYR A 155 17.03 -0.10 8.57
C TYR A 155 15.96 -0.98 7.95
N TYR A 156 14.69 -0.74 8.28
CA TYR A 156 13.54 -1.55 7.86
C TYR A 156 12.53 -0.70 7.10
N ASN A 157 11.82 -1.31 6.15
CA ASN A 157 10.69 -0.69 5.44
C ASN A 157 9.65 -1.76 5.14
N PHE A 158 8.45 -1.60 5.69
CA PHE A 158 7.37 -2.59 5.56
C PHE A 158 6.22 -2.12 4.67
N PHE A 159 6.30 -0.92 4.10
CA PHE A 159 5.20 -0.33 3.32
C PHE A 159 5.64 0.18 1.95
N GLY A 160 6.83 -0.21 1.47
CA GLY A 160 7.34 0.23 0.16
C GLY A 160 7.55 1.76 0.06
N ILE A 161 7.77 2.46 1.18
CA ILE A 161 7.82 3.93 1.20
C ILE A 161 9.18 4.42 0.73
N GLY A 162 9.18 5.15 -0.39
CA GLY A 162 10.40 5.73 -0.97
C GLY A 162 11.40 4.69 -1.48
N ALA A 163 12.58 5.14 -1.89
CA ALA A 163 13.63 4.23 -2.34
C ALA A 163 14.16 3.39 -1.17
N PHE A 164 14.17 2.06 -1.35
CA PHE A 164 14.65 1.13 -0.33
C PHE A 164 15.55 0.04 -0.95
N ASP A 165 16.76 0.46 -1.31
CA ASP A 165 17.85 -0.42 -1.76
C ASP A 165 19.15 -0.10 -1.01
N LYS A 166 20.17 -0.96 -1.15
CA LYS A 166 21.44 -0.80 -0.42
C LYS A 166 22.10 0.54 -0.71
N LYS A 167 22.04 1.02 -1.96
CA LYS A 167 22.63 2.30 -2.34
C LYS A 167 21.87 3.45 -1.67
N ALA A 168 20.55 3.51 -1.84
CA ALA A 168 19.70 4.54 -1.26
C ALA A 168 19.83 4.63 0.27
N VAL A 169 19.76 3.49 0.97
CA VAL A 169 19.93 3.46 2.44
C VAL A 169 21.36 3.86 2.84
N SER A 170 22.40 3.41 2.11
CA SER A 170 23.79 3.76 2.43
C SER A 170 24.16 5.22 2.17
N GLU A 171 23.55 5.82 1.15
CA GLU A 171 23.70 7.24 0.80
C GLU A 171 22.81 8.13 1.68
N GLY A 172 21.97 7.54 2.52
CA GLY A 172 21.02 8.24 3.36
C GLY A 172 19.89 8.91 2.58
N SER A 173 19.67 8.55 1.31
CA SER A 173 18.58 9.02 0.47
C SER A 173 17.35 8.11 0.51
N GLY A 174 17.46 6.96 1.19
CA GLY A 174 16.34 6.09 1.49
C GLY A 174 15.54 6.63 2.67
N TYR A 175 14.23 6.77 2.50
CA TYR A 175 13.33 7.38 3.50
C TYR A 175 13.43 6.71 4.89
N ALA A 176 13.65 5.39 4.92
CA ALA A 176 13.86 4.64 6.15
C ALA A 176 15.12 5.06 6.92
N ALA A 177 16.21 5.40 6.24
CA ALA A 177 17.42 5.89 6.88
C ALA A 177 17.26 7.34 7.35
N GLU A 178 16.67 8.20 6.52
CA GLU A 178 16.37 9.60 6.86
C GLU A 178 15.44 9.72 8.08
N SER A 179 14.48 8.79 8.18
CA SER A 179 13.48 8.74 9.25
C SER A 179 13.89 7.88 10.46
N ASP A 180 15.13 7.38 10.51
CA ASP A 180 15.66 6.51 11.57
C ASP A 180 14.78 5.28 11.86
N TRP A 181 14.35 4.57 10.82
CA TRP A 181 13.62 3.30 10.95
C TRP A 181 14.58 2.14 11.27
N SER A 182 15.33 2.30 12.35
CA SER A 182 16.41 1.41 12.80
C SER A 182 15.92 0.20 13.61
N THR A 183 14.62 0.09 13.86
CA THR A 183 13.98 -1.12 14.39
C THR A 183 12.69 -1.40 13.63
N PRO A 184 12.20 -2.65 13.63
CA PRO A 184 10.90 -2.97 13.03
C PRO A 184 9.76 -2.13 13.62
N GLU A 185 9.77 -1.85 14.91
CA GLU A 185 8.74 -1.04 15.57
C GLU A 185 8.73 0.39 15.04
N LYS A 186 9.91 1.00 14.90
CA LYS A 186 10.04 2.34 14.29
C LYS A 186 9.55 2.37 12.84
N ALA A 187 9.82 1.31 12.07
CA ALA A 187 9.35 1.21 10.68
C ALA A 187 7.82 1.06 10.60
N ILE A 188 7.20 0.30 11.51
CA ILE A 188 5.73 0.19 11.59
C ILE A 188 5.11 1.55 11.93
N MET A 189 5.57 2.18 13.01
CA MET A 189 5.04 3.48 13.47
C MET A 189 5.27 4.57 12.42
N GLY A 190 6.49 4.67 11.89
CA GLY A 190 6.85 5.68 10.88
C GLY A 190 6.11 5.49 9.56
N GLY A 191 5.90 4.24 9.13
CA GLY A 191 5.11 3.95 7.93
C GLY A 191 3.63 4.30 8.11
N ALA A 192 3.04 3.95 9.24
CA ALA A 192 1.67 4.34 9.58
C ALA A 192 1.50 5.87 9.61
N ARG A 193 2.45 6.58 10.24
CA ARG A 193 2.50 8.04 10.22
C ARG A 193 2.53 8.58 8.80
N PHE A 194 3.43 8.07 7.95
CA PHE A 194 3.56 8.51 6.57
C PHE A 194 2.25 8.33 5.80
N ILE A 195 1.60 7.18 5.93
CA ILE A 195 0.32 6.88 5.27
C ILE A 195 -0.77 7.86 5.74
N SER A 196 -0.89 8.07 7.06
CA SER A 196 -1.88 8.99 7.62
C SER A 196 -1.68 10.43 7.14
N GLU A 197 -0.45 10.95 7.23
CA GLU A 197 -0.11 12.33 6.87
C GLU A 197 -0.08 12.60 5.36
N ASN A 198 0.24 11.60 4.53
CA ASN A 198 0.46 11.81 3.10
C ASN A 198 -0.65 11.29 2.19
N TYR A 199 -1.55 10.44 2.69
CA TYR A 199 -2.66 9.88 1.90
C TYR A 199 -4.00 10.12 2.58
N VAL A 200 -4.25 9.50 3.75
CA VAL A 200 -5.58 9.53 4.38
C VAL A 200 -6.03 10.95 4.72
N SER A 201 -5.15 11.75 5.34
CA SER A 201 -5.44 13.18 5.63
C SER A 201 -5.57 14.08 4.39
N LYS A 202 -5.19 13.58 3.20
CA LYS A 202 -5.33 14.26 1.91
C LYS A 202 -6.54 13.78 1.10
N GLY A 203 -7.41 12.95 1.68
CA GLY A 203 -8.62 12.44 1.03
C GLY A 203 -8.41 11.17 0.22
N GLN A 204 -7.23 10.55 0.26
CA GLN A 204 -7.01 9.19 -0.23
C GLN A 204 -7.18 8.20 0.93
N ASP A 205 -8.42 8.05 1.37
CA ASP A 205 -8.84 7.34 2.59
C ASP A 205 -9.30 5.90 2.32
N THR A 206 -9.12 5.37 1.10
CA THR A 206 -9.39 3.98 0.72
C THR A 206 -8.21 3.41 -0.08
N LEU A 207 -8.05 2.08 -0.13
CA LEU A 207 -7.03 1.47 -1.00
C LEU A 207 -7.22 1.87 -2.47
N TYR A 208 -8.49 1.99 -2.90
CA TYR A 208 -8.84 2.44 -4.25
C TYR A 208 -8.34 3.86 -4.53
N THR A 209 -8.60 4.81 -3.63
CA THR A 209 -8.16 6.20 -3.81
C THR A 209 -6.65 6.36 -3.69
N MET A 210 -5.99 5.56 -2.85
CA MET A 210 -4.53 5.50 -2.78
C MET A 210 -3.91 4.99 -4.10
N ARG A 211 -4.57 4.04 -4.77
CA ARG A 211 -4.05 3.46 -6.03
C ARG A 211 -4.40 4.26 -7.27
N TRP A 212 -5.59 4.85 -7.34
CA TRP A 212 -6.12 5.44 -8.58
C TRP A 212 -6.36 6.94 -8.50
N ASN A 213 -6.39 7.52 -7.29
CA ASN A 213 -6.67 8.93 -7.02
C ASN A 213 -7.75 9.51 -7.94
N PRO A 214 -9.02 9.09 -7.83
CA PRO A 214 -10.08 9.50 -8.75
C PRO A 214 -10.33 11.01 -8.78
N GLU A 215 -9.91 11.75 -7.74
CA GLU A 215 -9.94 13.22 -7.73
C GLU A 215 -8.87 13.83 -8.67
N ASN A 216 -7.73 13.16 -8.83
CA ASN A 216 -6.64 13.55 -9.72
C ASN A 216 -5.99 12.31 -10.38
N PRO A 217 -6.65 11.66 -11.36
CA PRO A 217 -6.16 10.42 -11.94
C PRO A 217 -4.72 10.54 -12.46
N GLY A 218 -3.91 9.49 -12.28
CA GLY A 218 -2.50 9.48 -12.68
C GLY A 218 -1.54 10.27 -11.78
N LYS A 219 -2.02 10.87 -10.67
CA LYS A 219 -1.18 11.67 -9.76
C LYS A 219 -1.21 11.14 -8.33
N HIS A 220 -0.06 11.20 -7.66
CA HIS A 220 0.08 10.86 -6.23
C HIS A 220 -0.49 9.47 -5.89
N LEU A 221 -0.06 8.47 -6.66
CA LEU A 221 -0.48 7.08 -6.51
C LEU A 221 0.51 6.33 -5.62
N TYR A 222 0.01 5.43 -4.78
CA TYR A 222 0.86 4.68 -3.85
C TYR A 222 1.74 3.63 -4.56
N ALA A 223 1.21 3.01 -5.62
CA ALA A 223 1.83 1.88 -6.29
C ALA A 223 1.54 1.87 -7.80
N THR A 224 2.39 1.17 -8.55
CA THR A 224 2.28 0.99 -10.01
C THR A 224 1.58 -0.32 -10.39
N ASP A 225 1.59 -1.33 -9.52
CA ASP A 225 0.84 -2.58 -9.74
C ASP A 225 -0.67 -2.29 -9.76
N ILE A 226 -1.31 -2.51 -10.90
CA ILE A 226 -2.75 -2.27 -11.11
C ILE A 226 -3.63 -3.11 -10.17
N HIS A 227 -3.09 -4.21 -9.61
CA HIS A 227 -3.79 -5.08 -8.67
C HIS A 227 -3.42 -4.82 -7.20
N TRP A 228 -2.63 -3.79 -6.89
CA TRP A 228 -2.17 -3.51 -5.52
C TRP A 228 -3.32 -3.38 -4.52
N ALA A 229 -4.35 -2.58 -4.85
CA ALA A 229 -5.48 -2.32 -3.97
C ALA A 229 -6.30 -3.59 -3.68
N VAL A 230 -6.60 -4.37 -4.72
CA VAL A 230 -7.35 -5.62 -4.57
C VAL A 230 -6.55 -6.69 -3.83
N LYS A 231 -5.22 -6.75 -3.98
CA LYS A 231 -4.37 -7.70 -3.24
C LYS A 231 -4.41 -7.42 -1.74
N ILE A 232 -4.26 -6.16 -1.32
CA ILE A 232 -4.35 -5.79 0.09
C ILE A 232 -5.79 -5.97 0.59
N GLY A 233 -6.79 -5.57 -0.20
CA GLY A 233 -8.20 -5.73 0.15
C GLY A 233 -8.58 -7.18 0.46
N ASN A 234 -8.13 -8.15 -0.36
CA ASN A 234 -8.41 -9.56 -0.12
C ASN A 234 -7.77 -10.09 1.17
N ILE A 235 -6.57 -9.62 1.52
CA ILE A 235 -5.92 -9.98 2.79
C ILE A 235 -6.68 -9.35 3.97
N MET A 236 -7.10 -8.09 3.83
CA MET A 236 -7.87 -7.39 4.84
C MET A 236 -9.22 -8.08 5.09
N GLU A 237 -9.93 -8.44 4.01
CA GLU A 237 -11.17 -9.23 4.05
C GLU A 237 -10.95 -10.57 4.79
N SER A 238 -9.86 -11.26 4.52
CA SER A 238 -9.53 -12.51 5.22
C SER A 238 -9.32 -12.30 6.72
N HIS A 239 -8.71 -11.19 7.14
CA HIS A 239 -8.53 -10.90 8.57
C HIS A 239 -9.85 -10.54 9.25
N TYR A 240 -10.68 -9.70 8.61
CA TYR A 240 -12.03 -9.40 9.11
C TYR A 240 -12.86 -10.67 9.31
N ASN A 241 -12.87 -11.54 8.30
CA ASN A 241 -13.58 -12.82 8.37
C ASN A 241 -13.02 -13.73 9.47
N ALA A 242 -11.70 -13.79 9.66
CA ALA A 242 -11.07 -14.61 10.70
C ALA A 242 -11.42 -14.14 12.12
N HIS A 243 -11.57 -12.82 12.31
CA HIS A 243 -11.96 -12.21 13.59
C HIS A 243 -13.48 -12.06 13.78
N GLY A 244 -14.28 -12.42 12.78
CA GLY A 244 -15.73 -12.28 12.83
C GLY A 244 -16.20 -10.81 12.84
N LEU A 245 -15.40 -9.91 12.29
CA LEU A 245 -15.70 -8.49 12.18
C LEU A 245 -16.56 -8.19 10.94
N SER A 246 -17.35 -7.13 11.01
CA SER A 246 -18.03 -6.52 9.87
C SER A 246 -17.47 -5.12 9.63
N ALA A 247 -17.33 -4.74 8.36
CA ALA A 247 -17.07 -3.35 7.98
C ALA A 247 -18.36 -2.53 8.02
N ASP A 248 -18.25 -1.25 8.35
CA ASP A 248 -19.38 -0.33 8.44
C ASP A 248 -19.81 0.19 7.06
N GLU A 249 -18.89 0.75 6.28
CA GLU A 249 -19.20 1.38 4.99
C GLU A 249 -18.10 1.18 3.92
N PHE A 250 -18.53 0.81 2.71
CA PHE A 250 -17.67 0.78 1.52
C PHE A 250 -17.96 1.97 0.61
N HIS A 251 -16.99 2.85 0.41
CA HIS A 251 -17.13 4.02 -0.44
C HIS A 251 -16.95 3.66 -1.93
N ARG A 252 -17.96 3.96 -2.76
CA ARG A 252 -17.97 3.58 -4.19
C ARG A 252 -18.33 4.71 -5.16
N ASP A 253 -18.72 5.87 -4.64
CA ASP A 253 -19.15 7.00 -5.47
C ASP A 253 -17.95 7.88 -5.86
N TYR A 254 -17.06 7.33 -6.71
CA TYR A 254 -15.83 8.00 -7.15
C TYR A 254 -15.99 8.82 -8.44
N TYR A 255 -16.92 8.41 -9.31
CA TYR A 255 -17.10 8.98 -10.64
C TYR A 255 -18.49 9.58 -10.80
N THR A 256 -18.63 10.54 -11.71
CA THR A 256 -19.95 11.07 -12.06
C THR A 256 -20.79 9.97 -12.70
N LYS A 257 -22.08 9.97 -12.35
CA LYS A 257 -23.08 9.18 -13.08
C LYS A 257 -23.34 9.92 -14.39
N GLU A 258 -23.13 9.24 -15.51
CA GLU A 258 -23.54 9.72 -16.83
C GLU A 258 -25.06 9.91 -16.94
#